data_AF-A0A3B0RID8-F1
#
_entry.id   AF-A0A3B0RID8-F1
#
_cell.length_a   1.000
_cell.length_b   1.000
_cell.length_c   1.000
_cell.angle_alpha   90.00
_cell.angle_beta   90.00
_cell.angle_gamma   90.00
#
_symmetry.space_group_name_H-M   'P 1'
#
loop_
_entity.id
_entity.type
_entity.pdbx_description
1 polymer ?
#
loop_
_entity_poly.entity_id
_entity_poly.type
_entity_poly.pdbx_seq_one_letter_code
_entity_poly.pdbx_strand_id
1 'polypeptide(L)' 'MKQPADQDAAKRALAEAAARRKTQQCEQQKQPAETGGPRGLEPTRFGDWEQKGIASDF' A
#
# COMPACT_ATOMS: atom_id res chain seq x y z
N MET A 1 26.05 13.43 13.95
CA MET A 1 25.94 12.28 14.89
C MET A 1 24.46 12.06 15.16
N LYS A 2 23.89 10.90 14.82
CA LYS A 2 22.45 10.64 14.95
C LYS A 2 22.14 10.35 16.43
N GLN A 3 21.33 11.20 17.06
CA GLN A 3 21.09 11.16 18.50
C GLN A 3 20.27 9.92 18.91
N PRO A 4 20.48 9.36 20.12
CA PRO A 4 19.79 8.14 20.57
C PRO A 4 18.25 8.31 20.66
N ALA A 5 17.75 9.53 20.89
CA ALA A 5 16.32 9.84 20.87
C ALA A 5 15.66 9.64 19.49
N ASP A 6 16.43 9.84 18.41
CA ASP A 6 15.99 9.61 17.02
C ASP A 6 15.80 8.11 16.75
N GLN A 7 16.64 7.26 17.35
CA GLN A 7 16.55 5.81 17.23
C GLN A 7 15.31 5.25 17.95
N ASP A 8 14.99 5.79 19.12
CA ASP A 8 13.82 5.35 19.89
C ASP A 8 12.50 5.83 19.27
N ALA A 9 12.49 7.06 18.75
CA ALA A 9 11.38 7.56 17.93
C ALA A 9 11.20 6.73 16.65
N ALA A 10 12.30 6.38 15.96
CA ALA A 10 12.25 5.55 14.77
C ALA A 10 11.68 4.15 15.03
N LYS A 11 12.08 3.49 16.13
CA LYS A 11 11.54 2.18 16.52
C LYS A 11 10.04 2.23 16.78
N ARG A 12 9.57 3.26 17.49
CA ARG A 12 8.13 3.47 17.74
C ARG A 12 7.35 3.73 16.45
N ALA A 13 7.88 4.57 15.57
CA ALA A 13 7.26 4.85 14.27
C ALA A 13 7.17 3.59 13.38
N LEU A 14 8.22 2.76 13.36
CA LEU A 14 8.23 1.49 12.62
C LEU A 14 7.22 0.49 13.20
N ALA A 15 7.11 0.40 14.53
CA ALA A 15 6.14 -0.47 15.19
C ALA A 15 4.70 -0.05 14.87
N GLU A 16 4.39 1.24 14.90
CA GLU A 16 3.07 1.78 14.55
C GLU A 16 2.75 1.56 13.06
N ALA A 17 3.71 1.80 12.17
CA ALA A 17 3.54 1.53 10.74
C ALA A 17 3.30 0.04 10.46
N ALA A 18 4.00 -0.86 11.16
CA ALA A 18 3.78 -2.30 11.05
C ALA A 18 2.38 -2.71 11.55
N ALA A 19 1.89 -2.11 12.63
CA ALA A 19 0.53 -2.35 13.12
C ALA A 19 -0.52 -1.92 12.09
N ARG A 20 -0.38 -0.71 11.50
CA ARG A 20 -1.27 -0.22 10.43
C ARG A 20 -1.28 -1.11 9.19
N ARG A 21 -0.11 -1.61 8.77
CA ARG A 21 -0.02 -2.52 7.61
C ARG A 21 -0.74 -3.83 7.87
N LYS A 22 -0.61 -4.41 9.07
CA LYS A 22 -1.30 -5.66 9.44
C LYS A 22 -2.82 -5.52 9.41
N THR A 23 -3.36 -4.40 9.90
CA THR A 23 -4.81 -4.17 9.86
C THR A 23 -5.29 -4.00 8.42
N GLN A 24 -4.60 -3.18 7.62
CA GLN A 24 -4.91 -2.98 6.20
C GLN A 24 -4.83 -4.27 5.38
N GLN A 25 -3.82 -5.12 5.61
CA GLN A 25 -3.70 -6.41 4.94
C GLN A 25 -4.84 -7.36 5.31
N CYS A 26 -5.25 -7.38 6.59
CA CYS A 26 -6.38 -8.19 7.04
C CYS A 26 -7.71 -7.71 6.43
N GLU A 27 -7.89 -6.39 6.29
CA GLU A 27 -9.05 -5.80 5.62
C GLU A 27 -9.06 -6.08 4.11
N GLN A 28 -7.89 -6.01 3.45
CA GLN A 28 -7.74 -6.37 2.03
C GLN A 28 -8.00 -7.86 1.77
N GLN A 29 -7.57 -8.75 2.67
CA GLN A 29 -7.79 -10.20 2.55
C GLN A 29 -9.26 -10.60 2.73
N LYS A 30 -10.06 -9.78 3.44
CA LYS A 30 -11.50 -10.02 3.61
C LYS A 30 -12.32 -9.59 2.40
N GLN A 31 -11.78 -8.75 1.53
CA GLN A 31 -12.46 -8.36 0.31
C GLN A 31 -12.36 -9.49 -0.71
N PRO A 32 -13.46 -9.83 -1.40
CA PRO A 32 -13.41 -10.83 -2.47
C PRO A 32 -12.38 -10.38 -3.51
N ALA A 33 -11.57 -11.32 -3.99
CA ALA A 33 -10.58 -11.02 -5.02
C ALA A 33 -11.29 -10.52 -6.29
N GLU A 34 -10.88 -9.35 -6.79
CA GLU A 34 -11.38 -8.84 -8.05
C GLU A 34 -10.98 -9.79 -9.18
N THR A 35 -11.98 -10.37 -9.84
CA THR A 35 -11.78 -11.30 -10.96
C THR A 35 -12.05 -10.56 -12.25
N GLY A 36 -11.04 -10.46 -13.12
CA GLY A 36 -11.12 -9.73 -14.39
C GLY A 36 -10.78 -8.24 -14.32
N GLY A 37 -10.54 -7.70 -13.12
CA GLY A 37 -10.03 -6.33 -12.93
C GLY A 37 -8.51 -6.21 -13.05
N PRO A 38 -7.98 -4.98 -13.17
CA PRO A 38 -6.54 -4.74 -13.18
C PRO A 38 -5.89 -5.24 -11.87
N ARG A 39 -4.67 -5.79 -11.96
CA ARG A 39 -3.94 -6.21 -10.75
C ARG A 39 -3.54 -4.99 -9.94
N GLY A 40 -4.17 -4.80 -8.78
CA GLY A 40 -3.79 -3.76 -7.82
C GLY A 40 -4.87 -2.69 -7.67
N LEU A 41 -4.48 -1.52 -7.16
CA LEU A 41 -5.40 -0.40 -6.99
C LEU A 41 -5.94 0.06 -8.35
N GLU A 42 -7.23 0.38 -8.40
CA GLU A 42 -7.88 0.81 -9.63
C GLU A 42 -7.12 2.00 -10.26
N PRO A 43 -6.69 1.89 -11.53
CA PRO A 43 -5.92 2.92 -12.23
C PRO A 43 -6.69 4.27 -12.26
N THR A 44 -8.02 4.20 -12.32
CA THR A 44 -8.92 5.35 -12.27
C THR A 44 -8.82 6.16 -10.97
N ARG A 45 -8.47 5.54 -9.83
CA ARG A 45 -8.33 6.28 -8.55
C ARG A 45 -7.01 7.04 -8.44
N PHE A 46 -5.98 6.66 -9.19
CA PHE A 46 -4.63 7.20 -9.06
C PHE A 46 -4.11 7.88 -10.32
N GLY A 47 -4.92 7.94 -11.39
CA GLY A 47 -4.57 8.58 -12.66
C GLY A 47 -3.56 7.78 -13.50
N ASP A 48 -3.27 6.54 -13.10
CA ASP A 48 -2.27 5.68 -13.73
C ASP A 48 -2.96 4.66 -14.63
N TRP A 49 -3.39 5.09 -15.82
CA TRP A 49 -4.04 4.21 -16.80
C TRP A 49 -3.02 3.40 -17.62
N GLU A 50 -1.73 3.57 -17.35
CA GLU A 50 -0.63 2.96 -18.08
C GLU A 50 -0.07 1.75 -17.33
N GLN A 51 -0.33 0.56 -17.83
CA GLN A 51 0.35 -0.64 -17.35
C GLN A 51 1.49 -0.99 -18.30
N LYS A 52 2.75 -0.80 -17.87
CA LYS A 52 3.97 -1.03 -18.68
C LYS A 52 4.00 -0.20 -19.98
N GLY A 53 3.50 1.04 -19.95
CA GLY A 53 3.47 1.94 -21.11
C GLY A 53 2.40 1.61 -22.15
N ILE A 54 1.42 0.77 -21.78
CA ILE A 54 0.21 0.53 -22.57
C ILE A 54 -0.95 1.13 -21.78
N ALA A 55 -1.60 2.14 -22.37
CA ALA A 55 -2.85 2.67 -21.84
C ALA A 55 -3.94 1.59 -21.94
N SER A 56 -4.51 1.20 -20.81
CA SER A 56 -5.61 0.24 -20.78
C SER A 56 -6.93 0.98 -20.99
N ASP A 57 -7.70 0.59 -21.99
CA ASP A 57 -9.01 1.14 -22.34
C ASP A 57 -9.99 -0.02 -22.59
N PHE A 58 -11.18 0.05 -21.95
CA PHE A 58 -12.27 -0.92 -21.85
C PHE A 58 -12.06 -2.20 -21.01
#